data_AF-A0A8H4ATS0-F1
#
_entry.id   AF-A0A8H4ATS0-F1
#
_cell.length_a   1.000
_cell.length_b   1.000
_cell.length_c   1.000
_cell.angle_alpha   90.00
_cell.angle_beta   90.00
_cell.angle_gamma   90.00
#
_symmetry.space_group_name_H-M   'P 1'
#
loop_
_entity.id
_entity.type
_entity.pdbx_description
1 polymer ?
#
loop_
_entity_poly.entity_id
_entity_poly.type
_entity_poly.pdbx_seq_one_letter_code
_entity_poly.pdbx_strand_id
1 'polypeptide(L)'
;MKVEKFCDELGLVNTESTSLLGTNKNYSSKSRFIESINQIELRAKNEIFENYFNLGESLTKCLKINSQDFNNVIGKEIIRKFSSIDSSIKGQILTHFFDFGKELSGFFERYPQKKPKNLLAEEIDVAHNALKIYNIFNEIGKNKIKQIKTFSVSTVGKFTKNEVNFIIDANKKFLMDNDTHV
;
A
#
# COMPACT_ATOMS: atom_id res chain seq x y z
N MET A 1 -5.01 12.26 12.22
CA MET A 1 -5.71 11.08 12.79
C MET A 1 -5.60 9.79 11.97
N LYS A 2 -6.03 9.70 10.69
CA LYS A 2 -5.99 8.41 9.95
C LYS A 2 -4.56 7.89 9.67
N VAL A 3 -3.64 8.79 9.32
CA VAL A 3 -2.26 8.43 8.95
C VAL A 3 -1.40 8.16 10.18
N GLU A 4 -1.59 8.94 11.25
CA GLU A 4 -0.93 8.68 12.54
C GLU A 4 -1.28 7.28 13.06
N LYS A 5 -2.57 6.90 13.05
CA LYS A 5 -2.99 5.55 13.43
C LYS A 5 -2.37 4.46 12.54
N PHE A 6 -2.18 4.75 11.25
CA PHE A 6 -1.49 3.83 10.34
C PHE A 6 0.00 3.69 10.72
N CYS A 7 0.68 4.80 11.03
CA CYS A 7 2.04 4.80 11.54
C CYS A 7 2.15 4.08 12.90
N ASP A 8 1.17 4.21 13.78
CA ASP A 8 1.11 3.51 15.07
C ASP A 8 0.99 1.99 14.88
N GLU A 9 0.12 1.53 13.96
CA GLU A 9 0.02 0.10 13.62
C GLU A 9 1.34 -0.45 13.07
N LEU A 10 2.08 0.38 12.32
CA LEU A 10 3.40 0.05 11.77
C LEU A 10 4.56 0.19 12.78
N GLY A 11 4.26 0.61 14.01
CA GLY A 11 5.26 0.86 15.06
C GLY A 11 6.27 1.94 14.69
N LEU A 12 5.86 2.96 13.92
CA LEU A 12 6.74 4.03 13.43
C LEU A 12 6.77 5.28 14.33
N VAL A 13 5.90 5.34 15.33
CA VAL A 13 5.82 6.47 16.25
C VAL A 13 6.19 5.99 17.65
N ASN A 14 7.25 6.56 18.22
CA ASN A 14 7.56 6.41 19.64
C ASN A 14 6.51 7.22 20.41
N THR A 15 5.47 6.55 20.89
CA THR A 15 4.59 7.14 21.90
C THR A 15 5.29 7.03 23.24
N GLU A 16 6.10 8.04 23.58
CA GLU A 16 6.44 8.26 24.99
C GLU A 16 5.14 8.53 25.76
N SER A 17 4.76 7.56 26.58
CA SER A 17 3.86 7.70 27.73
C SER A 17 2.50 8.39 27.50
N THR A 18 1.49 7.59 27.14
CA THR A 18 0.22 7.67 27.90
C THR A 18 0.03 6.38 28.67
N SER A 19 0.72 6.30 29.80
CA SER A 19 0.27 5.51 30.94
C SER A 19 -1.04 6.13 31.44
N LEU A 20 -2.18 5.61 31.00
CA LEU A 20 -3.43 5.76 31.73
C LEU A 20 -3.69 4.47 32.51
N LEU A 21 -3.30 4.55 33.79
CA LEU A 21 -3.70 3.65 34.85
C LEU A 21 -5.23 3.63 34.97
N GLY A 22 -5.81 2.44 35.16
CA GLY A 22 -7.22 2.24 35.54
C GLY A 22 -8.06 1.73 34.36
N THR A 23 -8.18 0.42 34.16
CA THR A 23 -8.92 -0.45 35.07
C THR A 23 -8.39 -1.87 34.97
N ASN A 24 -8.13 -2.46 36.13
CA ASN A 24 -8.12 -3.91 36.32
C ASN A 24 -9.50 -4.46 35.91
N LYS A 25 -9.73 -4.63 34.62
CA LYS A 25 -10.76 -5.53 34.11
C LYS A 25 -10.05 -6.84 33.84
N ASN A 26 -10.33 -7.78 34.74
CA ASN A 26 -10.09 -9.20 34.61
C ASN A 26 -10.60 -9.70 33.24
N TYR A 27 -9.79 -9.57 32.18
CA TYR A 27 -10.03 -10.20 30.89
C TYR A 27 -9.58 -11.67 30.99
N SER A 28 -10.20 -12.38 31.92
CA SER A 28 -10.14 -13.83 31.96
C SER A 28 -10.91 -14.36 30.76
N SER A 29 -10.18 -15.06 29.88
CA SER A 29 -10.65 -15.91 28.79
C SER A 29 -11.36 -15.21 27.62
N LYS A 30 -10.58 -14.54 26.74
CA LYS A 30 -10.98 -14.50 25.33
C LYS A 30 -11.06 -15.96 24.88
N SER A 31 -12.22 -16.39 24.39
CA SER A 31 -12.40 -17.79 23.96
C SER A 31 -11.32 -18.13 22.91
N ARG A 32 -10.63 -19.27 23.06
CA ARG A 32 -9.64 -19.77 22.08
C ARG A 32 -10.20 -19.78 20.65
N PHE A 33 -11.51 -19.97 20.52
CA PHE A 33 -12.22 -19.85 19.25
C PHE A 33 -12.16 -18.42 18.69
N ILE A 34 -12.50 -17.41 19.48
CA ILE A 34 -12.45 -16.00 19.08
C ILE A 34 -11.03 -15.57 18.72
N GLU A 35 -10.01 -16.03 19.46
CA GLU A 35 -8.60 -15.78 19.11
C GLU A 35 -8.24 -16.40 17.76
N SER A 36 -8.66 -17.64 17.51
CA SER A 36 -8.42 -18.34 16.25
C SER A 36 -9.07 -17.62 15.07
N ILE A 37 -10.32 -17.15 15.22
CA ILE A 37 -11.01 -16.36 14.19
C ILE A 37 -10.25 -15.06 13.89
N ASN A 38 -9.85 -14.31 14.92
CA ASN A 38 -9.07 -13.07 14.74
C ASN A 38 -7.76 -13.32 13.97
N GLN A 39 -7.08 -14.45 14.20
CA GLN A 39 -5.86 -14.81 13.48
C GLN A 39 -6.12 -15.22 12.02
N ILE A 40 -7.27 -15.83 11.72
CA ILE A 40 -7.68 -16.13 10.35
C ILE A 40 -7.94 -14.81 9.60
N GLU A 41 -8.70 -13.89 10.19
CA GLU A 41 -8.99 -12.58 9.59
C GLU A 41 -7.72 -11.77 9.33
N LEU A 42 -6.79 -11.75 10.29
CA LEU A 42 -5.51 -11.06 10.14
C LEU A 42 -4.67 -11.66 8.99
N ARG A 43 -4.61 -13.00 8.88
CA ARG A 43 -3.90 -13.67 7.78
C ARG A 43 -4.50 -13.36 6.42
N ALA A 44 -5.82 -13.45 6.28
CA ALA A 44 -6.50 -13.12 5.04
C ALA A 44 -6.26 -11.65 4.63
N LYS A 45 -6.27 -10.73 5.60
CA LYS A 45 -5.96 -9.32 5.35
C LYS A 45 -4.53 -9.11 4.88
N ASN A 46 -3.56 -9.73 5.55
CA ASN A 46 -2.15 -9.65 5.16
C ASN A 46 -1.94 -10.19 3.74
N GLU A 47 -2.58 -11.31 3.40
CA GLU A 47 -2.54 -11.87 2.05
C GLU A 47 -3.08 -10.89 1.00
N ILE A 48 -4.20 -10.20 1.28
CA ILE A 48 -4.72 -9.15 0.39
C ILE A 48 -3.69 -8.04 0.20
N PHE A 49 -3.06 -7.55 1.27
CA PHE A 49 -2.03 -6.51 1.16
C PHE A 49 -0.80 -6.99 0.37
N GLU A 50 -0.35 -8.22 0.60
CA GLU A 50 0.76 -8.82 -0.15
C GLU A 50 0.44 -8.95 -1.64
N ASN A 51 -0.80 -9.33 -1.98
CA ASN A 51 -1.26 -9.41 -3.37
C ASN A 51 -1.25 -8.05 -4.06
N TYR A 52 -1.72 -7.00 -3.37
CA TYR A 52 -1.66 -5.62 -3.87
C TYR A 52 -0.22 -5.11 -3.99
N PHE A 53 0.66 -5.46 -3.04
CA PHE A 53 2.08 -5.13 -3.11
C PHE A 53 2.73 -5.75 -4.36
N ASN A 54 2.55 -7.06 -4.57
CA ASN A 54 3.13 -7.77 -5.71
C ASN A 54 2.57 -7.25 -7.05
N LEU A 55 1.27 -6.90 -7.09
CA LEU A 55 0.67 -6.25 -8.26
C LEU A 55 1.27 -4.87 -8.51
N GLY A 56 1.43 -4.04 -7.50
CA GLY A 56 2.01 -2.69 -7.62
C GLY A 56 3.48 -2.72 -8.05
N GLU A 57 4.25 -3.70 -7.56
CA GLU A 57 5.61 -3.95 -8.02
C GLU A 57 5.61 -4.28 -9.53
N SER A 58 4.71 -5.18 -9.94
CA SER A 58 4.61 -5.62 -11.33
C SER A 58 4.15 -4.49 -12.26
N LEU A 59 3.19 -3.67 -11.83
CA LEU A 59 2.76 -2.45 -12.52
C LEU A 59 3.90 -1.45 -12.66
N THR A 60 4.66 -1.24 -11.58
CA THR A 60 5.80 -0.32 -11.61
C THR A 60 6.86 -0.80 -12.59
N LYS A 61 7.20 -2.10 -12.59
CA LYS A 61 8.12 -2.69 -13.58
C LYS A 61 7.59 -2.53 -15.01
N CYS A 62 6.30 -2.82 -15.23
CA CYS A 62 5.63 -2.66 -16.52
C CYS A 62 5.67 -1.23 -17.06
N LEU A 63 5.54 -0.25 -16.17
CA LEU A 63 5.52 1.16 -16.50
C LEU A 63 6.92 1.79 -16.60
N LYS A 64 7.95 1.16 -16.00
CA LYS A 64 9.36 1.60 -16.10
C LYS A 64 10.10 0.95 -17.27
N ILE A 65 9.86 -0.33 -17.52
CA ILE A 65 10.61 -1.15 -18.48
C ILE A 65 9.63 -1.62 -19.56
N ASN A 66 10.04 -1.56 -20.83
CA ASN A 66 9.30 -2.17 -21.95
C ASN A 66 9.33 -3.71 -21.94
N SER A 67 9.39 -4.34 -20.76
CA SER A 67 9.47 -5.80 -20.63
C SER A 67 8.08 -6.42 -20.53
N GLN A 68 7.94 -7.61 -21.12
CA GLN A 68 6.72 -8.42 -21.13
C GLN A 68 6.74 -9.56 -20.10
N ASP A 69 7.89 -9.81 -19.44
CA ASP A 69 8.02 -10.92 -18.51
C ASP A 69 7.49 -10.57 -17.11
N PHE A 70 6.20 -10.86 -16.91
CA PHE A 70 5.54 -10.79 -15.62
C PHE A 70 5.13 -12.20 -15.19
N ASN A 71 5.88 -12.79 -14.26
CA ASN A 71 5.58 -14.10 -13.68
C ASN A 71 4.53 -14.04 -12.55
N ASN A 72 3.86 -12.90 -12.34
CA ASN A 72 2.81 -12.79 -11.33
C ASN A 72 1.47 -13.31 -11.87
N VAL A 73 0.97 -14.40 -11.27
CA VAL A 73 -0.35 -14.96 -11.57
C VAL A 73 -1.47 -14.00 -11.16
N ILE A 74 -1.25 -13.21 -10.10
CA ILE A 74 -2.25 -12.30 -9.53
C ILE A 74 -2.24 -10.98 -10.29
N GLY A 75 -3.40 -10.60 -10.82
CA GLY A 75 -3.58 -9.34 -11.56
C GLY A 75 -2.97 -9.36 -12.97
N LYS A 76 -2.66 -10.55 -13.52
CA LYS A 76 -2.12 -10.74 -14.88
C LYS A 76 -2.89 -9.97 -15.95
N GLU A 77 -4.22 -9.91 -15.84
CA GLU A 77 -5.07 -9.18 -16.78
C GLU A 77 -4.87 -7.66 -16.69
N ILE A 78 -4.80 -7.11 -15.48
CA ILE A 78 -4.52 -5.67 -15.27
C ILE A 78 -3.12 -5.34 -15.81
N ILE A 79 -2.12 -6.16 -15.49
CA ILE A 79 -0.76 -6.00 -16.01
C ILE A 79 -0.77 -6.02 -17.55
N ARG A 80 -1.45 -6.98 -18.16
CA ARG A 80 -1.57 -7.07 -19.63
C ARG A 80 -2.17 -5.81 -20.24
N LYS A 81 -3.21 -5.23 -19.62
CA LYS A 81 -3.84 -3.98 -20.08
C LYS A 81 -2.90 -2.78 -19.93
N PHE A 82 -2.16 -2.66 -18.84
CA PHE A 82 -1.16 -1.59 -18.67
C PHE A 82 0.05 -1.78 -19.60
N SER A 83 0.41 -3.02 -19.92
CA SER A 83 1.49 -3.33 -20.87
C SER A 83 1.19 -2.87 -22.28
N SER A 84 -0.09 -2.81 -22.69
CA SER A 84 -0.49 -2.33 -24.02
C SER A 84 -0.55 -0.80 -24.12
N ILE A 85 -0.26 -0.07 -23.04
CA ILE A 85 -0.09 1.39 -23.08
C ILE A 85 1.19 1.70 -23.85
N ASP A 86 1.12 2.71 -24.71
CA ASP A 86 2.27 3.19 -25.49
C ASP A 86 3.47 3.50 -24.58
N SER A 87 4.65 3.01 -24.97
CA SER A 87 5.89 3.15 -24.19
C SER A 87 6.25 4.60 -23.86
N SER A 88 5.94 5.56 -24.75
CA SER A 88 6.18 7.00 -24.54
C SER A 88 5.29 7.59 -23.44
N ILE A 89 4.21 6.91 -23.08
CA ILE A 89 3.23 7.34 -22.08
C ILE A 89 3.50 6.71 -20.72
N LYS A 90 4.06 5.51 -20.67
CA LYS A 90 4.24 4.76 -19.42
C LYS A 90 5.00 5.55 -18.34
N GLY A 91 6.08 6.25 -18.73
CA GLY A 91 6.81 7.14 -17.81
C GLY A 91 5.99 8.34 -17.32
N GLN A 92 5.10 8.88 -18.16
CA GLN A 92 4.21 9.99 -17.77
C GLN A 92 3.21 9.55 -16.71
N ILE A 93 2.72 8.30 -16.76
CA ILE A 93 1.82 7.75 -15.75
C ILE A 93 2.51 7.69 -14.39
N LEU A 94 3.73 7.17 -14.33
CA LEU A 94 4.49 7.08 -13.08
C LEU A 94 4.81 8.47 -12.52
N THR A 95 5.25 9.39 -13.37
CA THR A 95 5.50 10.79 -12.98
C THR A 95 4.21 11.42 -12.42
N HIS A 96 3.09 11.23 -13.12
CA HIS A 96 1.79 11.74 -12.68
C HIS A 96 1.37 11.19 -11.32
N PHE A 97 1.61 9.91 -11.09
CA PHE A 97 1.20 9.22 -9.88
C PHE A 97 2.15 9.47 -8.70
N PHE A 98 3.45 9.18 -8.83
CA PHE A 98 4.42 9.28 -7.75
C PHE A 98 4.91 10.71 -7.53
N ASP A 99 5.22 11.45 -8.60
CA ASP A 99 5.83 12.77 -8.47
C ASP A 99 4.78 13.86 -8.26
N PHE A 100 3.62 13.77 -8.90
CA PHE A 100 2.53 14.74 -8.67
C PHE A 100 1.49 14.28 -7.67
N GLY A 101 1.50 13.01 -7.26
CA GLY A 101 0.57 12.50 -6.26
C GLY A 101 -0.88 12.42 -6.75
N LYS A 102 -1.09 12.35 -8.07
CA LYS A 102 -2.42 12.42 -8.68
C LYS A 102 -2.99 11.03 -8.92
N GLU A 103 -4.31 10.98 -9.10
CA GLU A 103 -5.03 9.74 -9.34
C GLU A 103 -4.85 9.24 -10.78
N LEU A 104 -4.77 7.91 -10.95
CA LEU A 104 -4.72 7.29 -12.28
C LEU A 104 -5.99 7.57 -13.10
N SER A 105 -7.16 7.59 -12.45
CA SER A 105 -8.44 8.00 -13.06
C SER A 105 -8.31 9.38 -13.70
N GLY A 106 -7.83 10.36 -12.93
CA GLY A 106 -7.59 11.72 -13.40
C GLY A 106 -6.57 11.83 -14.54
N PHE A 107 -5.58 10.93 -14.61
CA PHE A 107 -4.68 10.85 -15.77
C PHE A 107 -5.44 10.44 -17.03
N PHE A 108 -6.23 9.36 -16.95
CA PHE A 108 -6.97 8.85 -18.11
C PHE A 108 -8.17 9.71 -18.51
N GLU A 109 -8.76 10.47 -17.58
CA GLU A 109 -9.76 11.49 -17.89
C GLU A 109 -9.17 12.65 -18.71
N ARG A 110 -7.95 13.08 -18.36
CA ARG A 110 -7.23 14.14 -19.10
C ARG A 110 -6.69 13.65 -20.44
N TYR A 111 -6.36 12.36 -20.54
CA TYR A 111 -5.79 11.76 -21.74
C TYR A 111 -6.54 10.48 -22.14
N PRO A 112 -7.82 10.59 -22.53
CA PRO A 112 -8.68 9.43 -22.81
C PRO A 112 -8.16 8.57 -23.96
N GLN A 113 -7.51 9.17 -24.96
CA GLN A 113 -6.87 8.47 -26.07
C GLN A 113 -5.69 7.57 -25.65
N LYS A 114 -5.13 7.80 -24.45
CA LYS A 114 -4.02 7.01 -23.89
C LYS A 114 -4.51 5.86 -23.02
N LYS A 115 -5.82 5.77 -22.75
CA LYS A 115 -6.43 4.69 -21.96
C LYS A 115 -6.64 3.45 -22.85
N PRO A 116 -6.20 2.24 -22.43
CA PRO A 116 -6.54 1.02 -23.15
C PRO A 116 -8.07 0.82 -23.21
N LYS A 117 -8.61 0.50 -24.39
CA LYS A 117 -10.07 0.41 -24.63
C LYS A 117 -10.81 -0.52 -23.66
N ASN A 118 -10.15 -1.57 -23.18
CA ASN A 118 -10.74 -2.58 -22.30
C ASN A 118 -10.37 -2.37 -20.83
N LEU A 119 -9.74 -1.26 -20.46
CA LEU A 119 -9.40 -0.96 -19.07
C LEU A 119 -10.61 -0.35 -18.35
N LEU A 120 -11.18 -1.11 -17.41
CA LEU A 120 -12.36 -0.72 -16.64
C LEU A 120 -12.00 0.26 -15.53
N ALA A 121 -12.98 0.97 -14.99
CA ALA A 121 -12.77 1.93 -13.91
C ALA A 121 -12.26 1.23 -12.64
N GLU A 122 -12.83 0.07 -12.32
CA GLU A 122 -12.46 -0.74 -11.17
C GLU A 122 -11.01 -1.26 -11.27
N GLU A 123 -10.55 -1.53 -12.49
CA GLU A 123 -9.16 -1.96 -12.74
C GLU A 123 -8.17 -0.81 -12.58
N ILE A 124 -8.59 0.42 -12.92
CA ILE A 124 -7.82 1.63 -12.65
C ILE A 124 -7.70 1.84 -11.14
N ASP A 125 -8.78 1.64 -10.39
CA ASP A 125 -8.78 1.77 -8.93
C ASP A 125 -7.90 0.70 -8.26
N VAL A 126 -7.99 -0.55 -8.71
CA VAL A 126 -7.12 -1.63 -8.23
C VAL A 126 -5.66 -1.31 -8.53
N ALA A 127 -5.34 -0.84 -9.74
CA ALA A 127 -3.98 -0.44 -10.10
C ALA A 127 -3.49 0.75 -9.27
N HIS A 128 -4.34 1.75 -9.02
CA HIS A 128 -4.03 2.90 -8.17
C HIS A 128 -3.66 2.44 -6.77
N ASN A 129 -4.54 1.64 -6.15
CA ASN A 129 -4.34 1.14 -4.80
C ASN A 129 -3.07 0.28 -4.71
N ALA A 130 -2.83 -0.59 -5.70
CA ALA A 130 -1.65 -1.44 -5.77
C ALA A 130 -0.35 -0.63 -5.85
N LEU A 131 -0.29 0.38 -6.73
CA LEU A 131 0.87 1.28 -6.82
C LEU A 131 1.12 2.05 -5.52
N LYS A 132 0.06 2.47 -4.82
CA LYS A 132 0.16 3.15 -3.52
C LYS A 132 0.74 2.23 -2.44
N ILE A 133 0.19 1.02 -2.33
CA ILE A 133 0.66 -0.02 -1.40
C ILE A 133 2.11 -0.35 -1.68
N TYR A 134 2.46 -0.60 -2.94
CA TYR A 134 3.83 -0.88 -3.33
C TYR A 134 4.77 0.27 -2.94
N ASN A 135 4.43 1.53 -3.25
CA ASN A 135 5.27 2.67 -2.90
C ASN A 135 5.55 2.77 -1.40
N ILE A 136 4.52 2.64 -0.56
CA ILE A 136 4.70 2.69 0.89
C ILE A 136 5.60 1.55 1.36
N PHE A 137 5.22 0.30 1.08
CA PHE A 137 5.89 -0.88 1.64
C PHE A 137 7.22 -1.24 0.95
N ASN A 138 7.50 -0.70 -0.23
CA ASN A 138 8.82 -0.77 -0.84
C ASN A 138 9.82 0.09 -0.04
N GLU A 139 9.38 1.25 0.44
CA GLU A 139 10.21 2.18 1.20
C GLU A 139 10.33 1.82 2.68
N ILE A 140 9.24 1.34 3.31
CA ILE A 140 9.24 1.00 4.75
C ILE A 140 9.52 -0.47 5.05
N GLY A 141 9.61 -1.31 4.02
CA GLY A 141 9.84 -2.75 4.13
C GLY A 141 8.56 -3.60 4.05
N LYS A 142 8.56 -4.58 3.15
CA LYS A 142 7.43 -5.50 2.91
C LYS A 142 7.01 -6.27 4.17
N ASN A 143 7.96 -6.59 5.05
CA ASN A 143 7.70 -7.29 6.30
C ASN A 143 6.72 -6.55 7.23
N LYS A 144 6.60 -5.22 7.11
CA LYS A 144 5.66 -4.43 7.91
C LYS A 144 4.19 -4.62 7.52
N ILE A 145 3.89 -5.23 6.36
CA ILE A 145 2.50 -5.59 5.99
C ILE A 145 1.83 -6.41 7.10
N LYS A 146 2.58 -7.30 7.75
CA LYS A 146 2.08 -8.17 8.83
C LYS A 146 1.55 -7.42 10.06
N GLN A 147 1.89 -6.14 10.19
CA GLN A 147 1.52 -5.29 11.32
C GLN A 147 0.17 -4.60 11.11
N ILE A 148 -0.35 -4.58 9.87
CA ILE A 148 -1.63 -3.94 9.55
C ILE A 148 -2.79 -4.75 10.10
N LYS A 149 -3.58 -4.13 10.96
CA LYS A 149 -4.72 -4.76 11.64
C LYS A 149 -6.04 -4.13 11.23
N THR A 150 -6.13 -2.81 11.14
CA THR A 150 -7.43 -2.14 10.96
C THR A 150 -7.64 -1.52 9.58
N PHE A 151 -6.59 -1.35 8.79
CA PHE A 151 -6.69 -0.72 7.47
C PHE A 151 -7.01 -1.71 6.35
N SER A 152 -7.74 -1.23 5.35
CA SER A 152 -7.94 -1.92 4.06
C SER A 152 -7.05 -1.29 2.98
N VAL A 153 -6.77 -2.04 1.91
CA VAL A 153 -6.05 -1.55 0.74
C VAL A 153 -6.71 -0.33 0.10
N SER A 154 -8.05 -0.28 0.08
CA SER A 154 -8.82 0.86 -0.44
C SER A 154 -8.70 2.10 0.44
N THR A 155 -8.56 1.93 1.75
CA THR A 155 -8.35 3.05 2.68
C THR A 155 -6.97 3.65 2.50
N VAL A 156 -5.94 2.81 2.36
CA VAL A 156 -4.56 3.25 2.09
C VAL A 156 -4.44 3.89 0.71
N GLY A 157 -5.18 3.39 -0.29
CA GLY A 157 -5.25 3.97 -1.62
C GLY A 157 -5.65 5.45 -1.64
N LYS A 158 -6.48 5.88 -0.67
CA LYS A 158 -6.93 7.28 -0.49
C LYS A 158 -5.90 8.16 0.24
N PHE A 159 -4.69 7.67 0.49
CA PHE A 159 -3.63 8.51 1.05
C PHE A 159 -3.11 9.47 -0.01
N THR A 160 -3.04 10.74 0.37
CA THR A 160 -2.42 11.79 -0.46
C THR A 160 -0.91 11.60 -0.50
N LYS A 161 -0.24 12.28 -1.44
CA LYS A 161 1.23 12.25 -1.53
C LYS A 161 1.90 12.69 -0.22
N ASN A 162 1.40 13.77 0.39
CA ASN A 162 1.98 14.29 1.64
C ASN A 162 1.83 13.29 2.78
N GLU A 163 0.70 12.57 2.83
CA GLU A 163 0.46 11.51 3.80
C GLU A 163 1.39 10.31 3.59
N VAL A 164 1.61 9.90 2.33
CA VAL A 164 2.57 8.84 1.99
C VAL A 164 4.00 9.25 2.38
N ASN A 165 4.42 10.47 2.05
CA ASN A 165 5.74 10.98 2.40
C ASN A 165 5.94 11.01 3.91
N PHE A 166 4.93 11.46 4.66
CA PHE A 166 4.96 11.45 6.12
C PHE A 166 5.22 10.05 6.68
N ILE A 167 4.56 9.01 6.15
CA ILE A 167 4.77 7.61 6.57
C ILE A 167 6.22 7.17 6.30
N ILE A 168 6.74 7.49 5.11
CA ILE A 168 8.10 7.13 4.70
C ILE A 168 9.13 7.84 5.60
N ASP A 169 8.94 9.12 5.87
CA ASP A 169 9.85 9.91 6.69
C ASP A 169 9.80 9.50 8.17
N ALA A 170 8.62 9.15 8.69
CA ALA A 170 8.48 8.56 10.02
C ALA A 170 9.30 7.25 10.15
N ASN A 171 9.29 6.40 9.13
CA ASN A 171 10.11 5.19 9.12
C ASN A 171 11.61 5.49 9.09
N LYS A 172 12.06 6.47 8.30
CA LYS A 172 13.47 6.88 8.27
C LYS A 172 13.93 7.38 9.64
N LYS A 173 13.11 8.22 10.28
CA LYS A 173 13.39 8.72 11.63
C LYS A 173 13.50 7.58 12.64
N PHE A 174 12.53 6.65 12.61
CA PHE A 174 12.56 5.48 13.48
C PHE A 174 13.85 4.65 13.31
N LEU A 175 14.33 4.45 12.07
CA LEU A 175 15.58 3.74 11.83
C LEU A 175 16.79 4.50 12.38
N MET A 176 16.86 5.82 12.15
CA MET A 176 17.94 6.66 12.69
C MET A 176 18.01 6.61 14.22
N ASP A 177 16.87 6.74 14.90
CA ASP A 177 16.82 6.73 16.37
C ASP A 177 17.30 5.38 16.95
N ASN A 178 17.04 4.26 16.26
CA ASN A 178 17.45 2.92 16.71
C ASN A 178 18.90 2.55 16.35
N ASP A 179 19.50 3.16 15.32
CA ASP A 179 20.90 2.94 14.96
C ASP A 179 21.88 3.69 15.89
N THR A 180 21.43 4.72 16.61
CA THR A 180 22.25 5.50 17.56
C THR A 180 22.57 4.77 18.89
N HIS A 181 22.10 3.53 19.07
CA HIS A 181 22.25 2.75 20.30
C HIS A 181 23.10 1.47 20.16
N VAL A 182 23.94 1.37 19.13
CA VAL A 182 24.92 0.28 18.94
C VAL A 182 26.33 0.74 19.28
#